data_AF-A0A4P9YCK3-F1
#
_entry.id   AF-A0A4P9YCK3-F1
#
_cell.length_a   1.000
_cell.length_b   1.000
_cell.length_c   1.000
_cell.angle_alpha   90.00
_cell.angle_beta   90.00
_cell.angle_gamma   90.00
#
_symmetry.space_group_name_H-M   'P 1'
#
loop_
_entity.id
_entity.type
_entity.pdbx_description
1 polymer ?
#
loop_
_entity_poly.entity_id
_entity_poly.type
_entity_poly.pdbx_seq_one_letter_code
_entity_poly.pdbx_strand_id
1 'polypeptide(L)' 'LLGIIGLAFGGPISYGTCQAGCASVVVACYAAAGAVFGTVTLGAGAPPALIACSAAYAKCQAVCAGLLLFPTP' A
#
# COMPACT_ATOMS: atom_id res chain seq x y z
N LEU A 1 -14.24 -23.30 15.02
CA LEU A 1 -14.61 -21.97 14.51
C LEU A 1 -13.43 -21.43 13.70
N LEU A 2 -13.39 -21.29 12.38
CA LEU A 2 -14.07 -21.87 11.22
C LEU A 2 -13.16 -21.43 10.04
N GLY A 3 -12.70 -22.38 9.22
CA GLY A 3 -12.30 -22.16 7.83
C GLY A 3 -11.16 -21.18 7.52
N ILE A 4 -9.98 -21.71 7.19
CA ILE A 4 -9.11 -21.09 6.18
C ILE A 4 -8.94 -22.12 5.07
N ILE A 5 -9.97 -22.15 4.24
CA ILE A 5 -10.12 -22.89 3.00
C ILE A 5 -9.09 -22.34 2.01
N GLY A 6 -8.37 -23.22 1.31
CA GLY A 6 -7.64 -22.98 0.05
C GLY A 6 -6.78 -21.71 -0.08
N LEU A 7 -5.45 -21.87 -0.12
CA LEU A 7 -4.50 -20.82 -0.54
C LEU A 7 -4.68 -20.48 -2.03
N ALA A 8 -5.73 -19.74 -2.37
CA ALA A 8 -5.82 -18.99 -3.61
C ALA A 8 -5.46 -17.54 -3.30
N PHE A 9 -4.22 -17.16 -3.60
CA PHE A 9 -3.75 -15.77 -3.51
C PHE A 9 -4.39 -14.97 -4.66
N GLY A 10 -5.66 -14.61 -4.54
CA GLY A 10 -6.38 -13.91 -5.60
C GLY A 10 -7.68 -13.26 -5.14
N GLY A 11 -8.04 -12.17 -5.80
CA GLY A 11 -9.31 -11.48 -5.61
C GLY A 11 -9.33 -10.32 -4.62
N PRO A 12 -10.53 -9.84 -4.27
CA PRO A 12 -10.71 -8.57 -3.53
C PRO A 12 -10.09 -8.58 -2.12
N ILE A 13 -10.09 -9.74 -1.46
CA ILE A 13 -9.55 -9.87 -0.10
C ILE A 13 -8.03 -9.72 -0.12
N SER A 14 -7.34 -10.39 -1.05
CA SER A 14 -5.88 -10.31 -1.17
C SER A 14 -5.43 -8.93 -1.66
N TYR A 15 -6.21 -8.29 -2.54
CA TYR A 15 -6.03 -6.89 -2.89
C TYR A 15 -6.10 -5.97 -1.67
N GLY A 16 -7.16 -6.09 -0.86
CA GLY A 16 -7.38 -5.27 0.32
C GLY A 16 -6.28 -5.42 1.37
N THR A 17 -5.81 -6.64 1.63
CA THR A 17 -4.70 -6.87 2.57
C THR A 17 -3.39 -6.32 2.05
N CYS A 18 -3.11 -6.45 0.75
CA CYS A 18 -1.94 -5.82 0.12
C CYS A 18 -1.98 -4.30 0.25
N GLN A 19 -3.13 -3.67 -0.04
CA GLN A 19 -3.30 -2.22 0.12
C GLN A 19 -3.05 -1.76 1.55
N ALA A 20 -3.61 -2.47 2.53
CA ALA A 20 -3.45 -2.15 3.94
C ALA A 20 -1.98 -2.23 4.37
N GLY A 21 -1.25 -3.23 3.88
CA GLY A 21 0.20 -3.36 4.07
C GLY A 21 0.98 -2.18 3.48
N CYS A 22 0.70 -1.80 2.22
CA CYS A 22 1.35 -0.64 1.62
C CYS A 22 1.04 0.67 2.39
N ALA A 23 -0.19 0.81 2.88
CA ALA A 23 -0.62 1.97 3.66
C ALA A 23 0.09 2.07 5.02
N SER A 24 0.28 0.95 5.71
CA SER A 24 1.00 0.96 6.99
C SER A 24 2.48 1.33 6.80
N VAL A 25 3.12 0.86 5.73
CA VAL A 25 4.52 1.20 5.41
C VAL A 25 4.68 2.69 5.07
N VAL A 26 3.80 3.28 4.26
CA VAL A 26 3.92 4.70 3.92
C VAL A 26 3.68 5.60 5.13
N VAL A 27 2.75 5.24 6.01
CA VAL A 27 2.51 5.96 7.26
C VAL A 27 3.76 5.91 8.16
N ALA A 28 4.41 4.75 8.28
CA ALA A 28 5.66 4.62 9.04
C ALA A 28 6.80 5.44 8.41
N CYS A 29 6.92 5.45 7.07
CA CYS A 29 7.92 6.22 6.34
C CYS A 29 7.74 7.73 6.55
N TYR A 30 6.50 8.22 6.48
CA TYR A 30 6.16 9.61 6.75
C TYR A 30 6.44 10.00 8.20
N ALA A 31 6.07 9.13 9.16
CA ALA A 31 6.35 9.35 10.58
C ALA A 31 7.86 9.44 10.87
N ALA A 32 8.68 8.59 10.25
CA ALA A 32 10.14 8.66 10.34
C ALA A 32 10.71 9.96 9.75
N ALA A 33 10.04 10.53 8.73
CA ALA A 33 10.36 11.83 8.15
C ALA A 33 9.75 13.03 8.91
N GLY A 34 9.03 12.80 10.02
CA GLY A 34 8.41 13.85 10.84
C GLY A 34 7.14 14.45 10.23
N ALA A 35 6.49 13.76 9.28
CA ALA A 35 5.26 14.21 8.64
C ALA A 35 4.12 13.21 8.85
N VAL A 36 2.88 13.65 8.63
CA VAL A 36 1.70 12.79 8.62
C VAL A 36 1.29 12.52 7.18
N PHE A 37 1.08 11.24 6.84
CA PHE A 37 0.65 10.88 5.49
C PHE A 37 -0.72 11.49 5.17
N GLY A 38 -0.86 12.08 3.98
CA GLY A 38 -2.10 12.72 3.53
C GLY A 38 -2.30 14.18 3.98
N THR A 39 -1.44 14.73 4.85
CA THR A 39 -1.55 16.14 5.30
C THR A 39 -0.66 17.10 4.51
N VAL A 40 0.13 16.58 3.56
CA VAL A 40 1.09 17.36 2.77
C VAL A 40 0.79 17.21 1.29
N THR A 41 0.87 18.32 0.55
CA THR A 41 0.81 18.31 -0.90
C THR A 41 2.21 18.09 -1.47
N LEU A 42 2.38 17.04 -2.26
CA LEU A 42 3.64 16.77 -2.95
C LEU A 42 3.71 17.63 -4.22
N GLY A 43 4.52 18.68 -4.16
CA GLY A 43 4.78 19.60 -5.28
C GLY A 43 6.25 19.96 -5.39
N ALA A 44 6.58 20.89 -6.29
CA ALA A 44 7.94 21.41 -6.43
C ALA A 44 8.40 22.04 -5.09
N GLY A 45 9.51 21.55 -4.54
CA GLY A 45 10.02 21.96 -3.22
C GLY A 45 9.58 21.07 -2.05
N ALA A 46 8.77 20.03 -2.27
CA ALA A 46 8.45 19.08 -1.22
C ALA A 46 9.70 18.29 -0.76
N PRO A 47 9.77 17.88 0.52
CA PRO A 47 10.92 17.15 1.03
C PRO A 47 11.18 15.86 0.22
N PRO A 48 12.42 15.61 -0.24
CA PRO A 48 12.74 14.45 -1.07
C PRO A 48 12.33 13.11 -0.43
N ALA A 49 12.42 13.02 0.90
CA ALA A 49 12.01 11.84 1.67
C ALA A 49 10.51 11.53 1.49
N LEU A 50 9.64 12.55 1.53
CA LEU A 50 8.19 12.35 1.40
C LEU A 50 7.79 11.97 -0.03
N ILE A 51 8.48 12.56 -1.02
CA ILE A 51 8.33 12.18 -2.43
C ILE A 51 8.72 10.71 -2.60
N ALA A 52 9.85 10.29 -2.03
CA ALA A 52 10.31 8.90 -2.10
C ALA A 52 9.35 7.93 -1.39
N CYS A 53 8.88 8.24 -0.18
CA CYS A 53 7.88 7.43 0.54
C CYS A 53 6.62 7.23 -0.30
N SER A 54 6.09 8.29 -0.92
CA SER A 54 4.89 8.21 -1.75
C SER A 54 5.12 7.54 -3.09
N ALA A 55 6.29 7.70 -3.69
CA ALA A 55 6.66 6.95 -4.90
C ALA A 55 6.72 5.45 -4.61
N ALA A 56 7.34 5.03 -3.49
CA ALA A 56 7.36 3.65 -3.06
C ALA A 56 5.95 3.10 -2.79
N TYR A 57 5.09 3.89 -2.14
CA TYR A 57 3.69 3.56 -1.94
C TYR A 57 2.96 3.31 -3.27
N ALA A 58 3.12 4.19 -4.27
CA ALA A 58 2.50 4.03 -5.58
C ALA A 58 2.96 2.75 -6.29
N LYS A 59 4.25 2.39 -6.18
CA LYS A 59 4.76 1.11 -6.73
C LYS A 59 4.19 -0.10 -6.00
N CYS A 60 4.11 -0.04 -4.67
CA CYS A 60 3.50 -1.09 -3.85
C CYS A 60 2.04 -1.32 -4.27
N GLN A 61 1.27 -0.23 -4.41
CA GLN A 61 -0.14 -0.29 -4.84
C GLN A 61 -0.30 -0.82 -6.28
N ALA A 62 0.62 -0.49 -7.19
CA ALA A 62 0.59 -1.02 -8.55
C ALA A 62 0.77 -2.55 -8.58
N VAL A 63 1.58 -3.11 -7.68
CA VAL A 63 1.70 -4.57 -7.52
C VAL A 63 0.39 -5.15 -6.96
N CYS A 64 -0.22 -4.50 -5.97
CA CYS A 64 -1.50 -4.93 -5.42
C CYS A 64 -2.58 -5.04 -6.50
N ALA A 65 -2.62 -4.10 -7.48
CA ALA A 65 -3.60 -4.15 -8.58
C ALA A 65 -3.58 -5.48 -9.36
N GLY A 66 -2.43 -6.17 -9.43
CA GLY A 66 -2.35 -7.50 -10.01
C GLY A 66 -3.24 -8.52 -9.30
N LEU A 67 -3.34 -8.45 -7.97
CA LEU A 67 -4.11 -9.39 -7.13
C LEU A 67 -5.63 -9.35 -7.42
N LEU A 68 -6.15 -8.23 -7.92
CA LEU A 68 -7.56 -8.12 -8.33
C LEU A 68 -7.90 -9.02 -9.52
N LEU A 69 -6.94 -9.24 -10.42
CA LEU A 69 -7.12 -10.02 -11.64
C LEU A 69 -6.88 -11.52 -11.41
N PHE A 70 -6.34 -11.89 -10.26
CA PHE A 70 -6.17 -13.30 -9.92
C PHE A 70 -7.54 -13.95 -9.63
N PRO A 71 -7.78 -15.17 -10.13
CA PRO A 71 -9.02 -15.88 -9.88
C PRO A 71 -9.26 -16.04 -8.37
N THR A 72 -10.48 -15.73 -7.94
CA THR A 72 -10.98 -16.11 -6.62
C THR A 72 -11.34 -17.59 -6.62
N PRO A 73 -11.04 -18.33 -5.54
CA PRO A 73 -11.49 -19.71 -5.38
C PRO A 73 -13.01 -19.81 -5.25
#